data_AF-A0A7J5ZR92-F1
#
_entry.id   AF-A0A7J5ZR92-F1
#
_cell.length_a   1.000
_cell.length_b   1.000
_cell.length_c   1.000
_cell.angle_alpha   90.00
_cell.angle_beta   90.00
_cell.angle_gamma   90.00
#
_symmetry.space_group_name_H-M   'P 1'
#
loop_
_entity.id
_entity.type
_entity.pdbx_description
1 polymer ?
#
loop_
_entity_poly.entity_id
_entity_poly.type
_entity_poly.pdbx_seq_one_letter_code
_entity_poly.pdbx_strand_id
1 'polypeptide(L)'
;MANGWAQGVCSLFNYKTEKFFIASNKKIGVLFRLFQLAVIGYLIGWVFIWKKGYQEREEAFESSVFTKLKGFALINTTEHGLHVWGAEDYVIPSQGDNVFFIVTNYIETPNQRLGLCAESPKVPDGVCSHDDDCTDGIPVIAGHGMKTGRCMNETGTCQIYGWCPVECSQTPMVPLLGKAENFSVYIRNFIRFPRFDFSKSNVLPSNNHTYLKSCYYDKVHHPYCPIFRMGDLVSWTGHSFQEMAVKGGVVGVGIEWNCDLDKDYSKCNPTYSFTRLDNSKYQNITGYNFRFARYYRYADGETNRSLFKVYGIRFDIMVNGEARKFSIVPTVVNIGSGVALMGVGVFCCDMILIYMMHGSSFYRQRKFETVVKKHDRRPREERRARHHRHGHDRHKKEDTLDLENQLLSSSPIRSPRIHKHRSHEQKHVKEATSRSHRSPERKPVAQASSSRMPHSPKK
;
A
#
# COMPACT_ATOMS: atom_id res chain seq x y z
N MET A 1 -55.38 -24.01 -28.95
CA MET A 1 -54.08 -23.61 -28.37
C MET A 1 -53.74 -22.13 -28.56
N ALA A 2 -54.10 -21.49 -29.70
CA ALA A 2 -53.77 -20.09 -29.98
C ALA A 2 -54.17 -19.06 -28.88
N ASN A 3 -55.37 -19.19 -28.30
CA ASN A 3 -55.88 -18.18 -27.35
C ASN A 3 -55.04 -18.05 -26.06
N GLY A 4 -54.41 -19.14 -25.58
CA GLY A 4 -53.56 -19.10 -24.38
C GLY A 4 -52.24 -18.36 -24.60
N TRP A 5 -51.66 -18.47 -25.79
CA TRP A 5 -50.43 -17.75 -26.15
C TRP A 5 -50.65 -16.26 -26.31
N ALA A 6 -51.75 -15.85 -26.98
CA ALA A 6 -52.12 -14.43 -27.09
C ALA A 6 -52.32 -13.79 -25.69
N GLN A 7 -53.00 -14.50 -24.78
CA GLN A 7 -53.28 -14.02 -23.43
C GLN A 7 -52.01 -13.94 -22.57
N GLY A 8 -51.05 -14.85 -22.75
CA GLY A 8 -49.72 -14.80 -22.14
C GLY A 8 -48.87 -13.64 -22.64
N VAL A 9 -48.83 -13.39 -23.95
CA VAL A 9 -48.07 -12.28 -24.54
C VAL A 9 -48.65 -10.92 -24.15
N CYS A 10 -49.99 -10.76 -24.14
CA CYS A 10 -50.61 -9.54 -23.60
C CYS A 10 -50.27 -9.32 -22.12
N SER A 11 -50.09 -10.38 -21.34
CA SER A 11 -49.70 -10.27 -19.93
C SER A 11 -48.27 -9.72 -19.73
N LEU A 12 -47.37 -9.87 -20.71
CA LEU A 12 -46.02 -9.27 -20.66
C LEU A 12 -46.05 -7.74 -20.76
N PHE A 13 -47.11 -7.15 -21.33
CA PHE A 13 -47.28 -5.70 -21.45
C PHE A 13 -48.10 -5.08 -20.30
N ASN A 14 -48.47 -5.86 -19.29
CA ASN A 14 -49.20 -5.36 -18.11
C ASN A 14 -48.27 -4.53 -17.19
N TYR A 15 -48.33 -3.19 -17.32
CA TYR A 15 -47.67 -2.29 -16.38
C TYR A 15 -48.48 -2.17 -15.07
N LYS A 16 -47.87 -2.56 -13.95
CA LYS A 16 -48.46 -2.43 -12.61
C LYS A 16 -47.97 -1.15 -11.94
N THR A 17 -48.92 -0.31 -11.51
CA THR A 17 -48.66 0.92 -10.75
C THR A 17 -49.20 0.81 -9.32
N GLU A 18 -48.62 1.56 -8.38
CA GLU A 18 -49.07 1.62 -7.00
C GLU A 18 -50.13 2.72 -6.81
N LYS A 19 -51.11 2.45 -5.94
CA LYS A 19 -52.17 3.41 -5.60
C LYS A 19 -51.71 4.29 -4.43
N PHE A 20 -51.24 5.50 -4.74
CA PHE A 20 -50.79 6.45 -3.73
C PHE A 20 -51.94 7.12 -2.96
N PHE A 21 -51.71 7.40 -1.67
CA PHE A 21 -52.60 8.21 -0.85
C PHE A 21 -51.98 9.59 -0.59
N ILE A 22 -52.66 10.67 -1.00
CA ILE A 22 -52.18 12.04 -0.82
C ILE A 22 -52.71 12.59 0.52
N ALA A 23 -51.84 12.70 1.51
CA ALA A 23 -52.17 13.27 2.81
C ALA A 23 -52.07 14.80 2.79
N SER A 24 -53.21 15.50 2.77
CA SER A 24 -53.25 16.97 2.89
C SER A 24 -53.03 17.40 4.35
N ASN A 25 -51.75 17.46 4.77
CA ASN A 25 -51.37 18.00 6.07
C ASN A 25 -50.11 18.88 5.96
N LYS A 26 -50.26 20.19 6.24
CA LYS A 26 -49.17 21.17 6.11
C LYS A 26 -47.96 20.85 7.00
N LYS A 27 -48.14 20.31 8.22
CA LYS A 27 -47.03 20.04 9.15
C LYS A 27 -46.13 18.91 8.64
N ILE A 28 -46.73 17.80 8.18
CA ILE A 28 -45.98 16.67 7.59
C ILE A 28 -45.36 17.09 6.26
N GLY A 29 -46.10 17.84 5.43
CA GLY A 29 -45.58 18.35 4.15
C GLY A 29 -44.31 19.18 4.34
N VAL A 30 -44.31 20.11 5.31
CA VAL A 30 -43.12 20.90 5.66
C VAL A 30 -41.99 19.99 6.18
N LEU A 31 -42.27 19.05 7.09
CA LEU A 31 -41.26 18.13 7.61
C LEU A 31 -40.59 17.29 6.50
N PHE A 32 -41.39 16.73 5.59
CA PHE A 32 -40.90 15.94 4.47
C PHE A 32 -40.09 16.79 3.49
N ARG A 33 -40.52 18.03 3.19
CA ARG A 33 -39.74 18.96 2.35
C ARG A 33 -38.43 19.39 2.99
N LEU A 34 -38.40 19.63 4.31
CA LEU A 34 -37.17 19.92 5.05
C LEU A 34 -36.21 18.72 5.02
N PHE A 35 -36.71 17.49 5.20
CA PHE A 35 -35.90 16.28 5.05
C PHE A 35 -35.34 16.14 3.63
N GLN A 36 -36.16 16.34 2.59
CA GLN A 36 -35.70 16.33 1.20
C GLN A 36 -34.59 17.37 0.95
N LEU A 37 -34.76 18.60 1.43
CA LEU A 37 -33.75 19.66 1.32
C LEU A 37 -32.46 19.29 2.08
N ALA A 38 -32.55 18.67 3.26
CA ALA A 38 -31.38 18.21 4.01
C ALA A 38 -30.62 17.09 3.27
N VAL A 39 -31.33 16.12 2.67
CA VAL A 39 -30.72 15.07 1.85
C VAL A 39 -30.06 15.64 0.60
N ILE A 40 -30.72 16.57 -0.11
CA ILE A 40 -30.16 17.24 -1.29
C ILE A 40 -28.91 18.06 -0.90
N GLY A 41 -28.97 18.81 0.21
CA GLY A 41 -27.84 19.57 0.74
C GLY A 41 -26.65 18.68 1.13
N TYR A 42 -26.90 17.52 1.75
CA TYR A 42 -25.87 16.52 2.03
C TYR A 42 -25.23 15.96 0.76
N LEU A 43 -26.03 15.58 -0.24
CA LEU A 43 -25.51 15.04 -1.50
C LEU A 43 -24.65 16.07 -2.24
N ILE A 44 -25.16 17.29 -2.42
CA ILE A 44 -24.43 18.34 -3.13
C ILE A 44 -23.19 18.78 -2.33
N GLY A 45 -23.33 19.12 -1.05
CA GLY A 45 -22.26 19.65 -0.22
C GLY A 45 -21.20 18.61 0.16
N TRP A 46 -21.61 17.48 0.70
CA TRP A 46 -20.66 16.47 1.21
C TRP A 46 -20.20 15.49 0.13
N VAL A 47 -21.12 14.89 -0.62
CA VAL A 47 -20.77 13.83 -1.58
C VAL A 47 -20.13 14.43 -2.84
N PHE A 48 -20.75 15.43 -3.45
CA PHE A 48 -20.25 16.02 -4.70
C PHE A 48 -19.16 17.08 -4.46
N ILE A 49 -19.35 18.08 -3.60
CA ILE A 49 -18.36 19.15 -3.42
C ILE A 49 -17.17 18.68 -2.56
N TRP A 50 -17.41 18.19 -1.33
CA TRP A 50 -16.32 17.86 -0.40
C TRP A 50 -15.57 16.57 -0.76
N LYS A 51 -16.30 15.47 -1.03
CA LYS A 51 -15.69 14.16 -1.36
C LYS A 51 -15.37 13.97 -2.85
N LYS A 52 -15.82 14.88 -3.73
CA LYS A 52 -15.69 14.77 -5.20
C LYS A 52 -16.18 13.41 -5.74
N GLY A 53 -17.34 12.94 -5.27
CA GLY A 53 -17.92 11.64 -5.66
C GLY A 53 -18.32 11.52 -7.15
N TYR A 54 -18.21 12.60 -7.93
CA TYR A 54 -18.33 12.58 -9.38
C TYR A 54 -17.02 12.14 -10.10
N GLN A 55 -15.91 12.11 -9.37
CA GLN A 55 -14.60 11.73 -9.91
C GLN A 55 -14.28 10.27 -9.59
N GLU A 56 -13.78 9.58 -10.61
CA GLU A 56 -13.08 8.31 -10.49
C GLU A 56 -11.64 8.58 -10.03
N ARG A 57 -11.06 7.67 -9.24
CA ARG A 57 -9.77 7.85 -8.57
C ARG A 57 -8.80 6.75 -8.97
N GLU A 58 -7.53 7.12 -9.13
CA GLU A 58 -6.42 6.19 -9.39
C GLU A 58 -5.26 6.51 -8.43
N GLU A 59 -5.00 5.58 -7.51
CA GLU A 59 -3.87 5.61 -6.56
C GLU A 59 -2.74 4.64 -6.99
N ALA A 60 -3.02 3.70 -7.89
CA ALA A 60 -2.04 2.79 -8.47
C ALA A 60 -1.46 3.40 -9.74
N PHE A 61 -0.33 4.09 -9.61
CA PHE A 61 0.35 4.77 -10.72
C PHE A 61 1.76 4.22 -10.93
N GLU A 62 2.24 4.33 -12.17
CA GLU A 62 3.60 3.99 -12.54
C GLU A 62 4.50 5.21 -12.23
N SER A 63 5.61 4.99 -11.52
CA SER A 63 6.59 6.04 -11.24
C SER A 63 7.99 5.59 -11.61
N SER A 64 8.78 6.52 -12.12
CA SER A 64 10.21 6.36 -12.37
C SER A 64 10.94 7.56 -11.77
N VAL A 65 12.03 7.29 -11.06
CA VAL A 65 12.90 8.30 -10.46
C VAL A 65 14.30 8.08 -11.00
N PHE A 66 14.95 9.17 -11.39
CA PHE A 66 16.34 9.21 -11.81
C PHE A 66 17.04 10.33 -11.05
N THR A 67 18.16 9.98 -10.41
CA THR A 67 18.96 10.91 -9.61
C THR A 67 20.33 11.14 -10.25
N LYS A 68 20.78 12.40 -10.27
CA LYS A 68 22.14 12.73 -10.70
C LYS A 68 22.76 13.78 -9.80
N LEU A 69 23.85 13.41 -9.14
CA LEU A 69 24.56 14.28 -8.22
C LEU A 69 25.69 15.01 -8.95
N LYS A 70 26.03 16.21 -8.46
CA LYS A 70 27.16 17.02 -8.92
C LYS A 70 27.80 17.77 -7.76
N GLY A 71 29.11 17.67 -7.68
CA GLY A 71 29.95 18.27 -6.66
C GLY A 71 31.35 17.64 -6.74
N PHE A 72 32.32 18.26 -6.07
CA PHE A 72 33.61 17.64 -5.81
C PHE A 72 34.12 18.11 -4.45
N ALA A 73 34.77 17.23 -3.69
CA ALA A 73 35.45 17.58 -2.45
C ALA A 73 36.96 17.45 -2.63
N LEU A 74 37.69 18.50 -2.27
CA LEU A 74 39.14 18.44 -2.08
C LEU A 74 39.40 18.09 -0.60
N ILE A 75 40.01 16.92 -0.38
CA ILE A 75 40.50 16.45 0.92
C ILE A 75 42.02 16.64 0.94
N ASN A 76 42.54 17.12 2.06
CA ASN A 76 43.97 17.22 2.32
C ASN A 76 44.23 16.68 3.74
N THR A 77 44.65 15.42 3.84
CA THR A 77 45.00 14.79 5.12
C THR A 77 46.47 14.40 5.13
N THR A 78 47.06 14.34 6.32
CA THR A 78 48.47 13.93 6.52
C THR A 78 48.76 12.51 6.06
N GLU A 79 47.74 11.64 6.03
CA GLU A 79 47.86 10.21 5.70
C GLU A 79 47.68 9.92 4.21
N HIS A 80 46.78 10.63 3.52
CA HIS A 80 46.43 10.37 2.12
C HIS A 80 46.87 11.49 1.15
N GLY A 81 47.42 12.59 1.67
CA GLY A 81 47.79 13.76 0.89
C GLY A 81 46.59 14.48 0.29
N LEU A 82 46.80 15.06 -0.90
CA LEU A 82 45.79 15.81 -1.63
C LEU A 82 44.97 14.87 -2.53
N HIS A 83 43.69 14.68 -2.21
CA HIS A 83 42.79 13.83 -3.00
C HIS A 83 41.50 14.58 -3.41
N VAL A 84 40.99 14.26 -4.60
CA VAL A 84 39.74 14.83 -5.14
C VAL A 84 38.69 13.73 -5.18
N TRP A 85 37.58 13.93 -4.46
CA TRP A 85 36.42 13.04 -4.50
C TRP A 85 35.38 13.59 -5.47
N GLY A 86 35.15 12.86 -6.56
CA GLY A 86 34.06 13.11 -7.52
C GLY A 86 32.76 12.38 -7.15
N ALA A 87 31.69 12.65 -7.89
CA ALA A 87 30.39 11.98 -7.67
C ALA A 87 30.48 10.47 -7.94
N GLU A 88 31.39 10.06 -8.80
CA GLU A 88 31.82 8.69 -9.06
C GLU A 88 32.40 7.96 -7.83
N ASP A 89 32.97 8.68 -6.87
CA ASP A 89 33.54 8.10 -5.64
C ASP A 89 32.60 8.19 -4.44
N TYR A 90 31.95 9.35 -4.23
CA TYR A 90 31.11 9.56 -3.05
C TYR A 90 29.67 9.07 -3.19
N VAL A 91 29.19 8.69 -4.38
CA VAL A 91 27.78 8.28 -4.60
C VAL A 91 27.66 6.77 -4.80
N ILE A 92 26.83 6.14 -3.97
CA ILE A 92 26.61 4.69 -4.00
C ILE A 92 25.09 4.41 -3.96
N PRO A 93 24.51 3.62 -4.88
CA PRO A 93 25.09 3.20 -6.16
C PRO A 93 25.18 4.38 -7.15
N SER A 94 26.16 4.37 -8.04
CA SER A 94 26.38 5.43 -9.04
C SER A 94 25.38 5.43 -10.20
N GLN A 95 24.48 4.43 -10.28
CA GLN A 95 23.51 4.28 -11.38
C GLN A 95 22.35 5.30 -11.34
N GLY A 96 22.06 5.88 -10.18
CA GLY A 96 21.06 6.95 -10.02
C GLY A 96 19.60 6.44 -9.97
N ASP A 97 19.24 5.79 -8.88
CA ASP A 97 17.89 5.24 -8.63
C ASP A 97 17.05 6.16 -7.71
N ASN A 98 15.91 5.67 -7.22
CA ASN A 98 15.10 6.28 -6.16
C ASN A 98 15.81 6.34 -4.79
N VAL A 99 16.85 5.54 -4.58
CA VAL A 99 17.70 5.55 -3.38
C VAL A 99 19.13 5.84 -3.78
N PHE A 100 19.77 6.81 -3.11
CA PHE A 100 21.19 7.10 -3.25
C PHE A 100 21.83 7.40 -1.89
N PHE A 101 23.09 7.04 -1.73
CA PHE A 101 23.89 7.33 -0.55
C PHE A 101 25.07 8.22 -0.91
N ILE A 102 25.35 9.20 -0.05
CA ILE A 102 26.50 10.11 -0.15
C ILE A 102 27.47 9.80 0.99
N VAL A 103 28.69 9.40 0.63
CA VAL A 103 29.82 9.33 1.58
C VAL A 103 30.11 10.74 2.10
N THR A 104 29.94 10.94 3.42
CA THR A 104 30.33 12.19 4.11
C THR A 104 31.57 12.00 4.98
N ASN A 105 31.88 10.75 5.34
CA ASN A 105 33.05 10.37 6.11
C ASN A 105 33.50 8.96 5.72
N TYR A 106 34.80 8.66 5.86
CA TYR A 106 35.29 7.30 5.64
C TYR A 106 36.50 6.99 6.50
N ILE A 107 36.72 5.70 6.72
CA ILE A 107 37.99 5.12 7.19
C ILE A 107 38.45 4.20 6.07
N GLU A 108 39.67 4.39 5.58
CA GLU A 108 40.33 3.45 4.68
C GLU A 108 41.30 2.58 5.48
N THR A 109 41.33 1.28 5.20
CA THR A 109 42.42 0.38 5.59
C THR A 109 43.06 -0.11 4.28
N PRO A 110 44.12 0.55 3.80
CA PRO A 110 44.74 0.26 2.51
C PRO A 110 45.61 -0.99 2.59
N ASN A 111 45.96 -1.54 1.42
CA ASN A 111 46.94 -2.62 1.28
C ASN A 111 46.64 -3.87 2.13
N GLN A 112 45.36 -4.19 2.38
CA GLN A 112 45.01 -5.46 3.00
C GLN A 112 45.38 -6.61 2.06
N ARG A 113 46.13 -7.57 2.58
CA ARG A 113 46.47 -8.85 1.93
C ARG A 113 45.96 -10.02 2.76
N LEU A 114 45.78 -11.18 2.14
CA LEU A 114 45.51 -12.40 2.90
C LEU A 114 46.76 -12.83 3.68
N GLY A 115 46.62 -13.07 4.97
CA GLY A 115 47.75 -13.42 5.83
C GLY A 115 47.36 -13.60 7.30
N LEU A 116 48.38 -13.60 8.16
CA LEU A 116 48.25 -13.73 9.61
C LEU A 116 48.43 -12.38 10.29
N CYS A 117 47.50 -12.01 11.16
CA CYS A 117 47.58 -10.79 11.98
C CYS A 117 46.78 -10.92 13.28
N ALA A 118 46.97 -9.98 14.21
CA ALA A 118 46.15 -9.88 15.41
C ALA A 118 44.73 -9.39 15.09
N GLU A 119 43.71 -9.97 15.73
CA GLU A 119 42.33 -9.49 15.67
C GLU A 119 42.17 -8.13 16.38
N SER A 120 41.13 -7.37 16.02
CA SER A 120 40.81 -6.08 16.61
C SER A 120 40.35 -6.22 18.07
N PRO A 121 40.91 -5.47 19.04
CA PRO A 121 40.47 -5.47 20.44
C PRO A 121 39.00 -5.05 20.68
N LYS A 122 38.30 -4.59 19.64
CA LYS A 122 36.86 -4.29 19.69
C LYS A 122 35.96 -5.52 19.49
N VAL A 123 36.51 -6.67 19.11
CA VAL A 123 35.77 -7.93 18.92
C VAL A 123 35.91 -8.76 20.19
N PRO A 124 34.85 -8.94 21.01
CA PRO A 124 34.98 -9.58 22.33
C PRO A 124 35.47 -11.03 22.27
N ASP A 125 35.04 -11.80 21.26
CA ASP A 125 35.51 -13.18 21.00
C ASP A 125 36.94 -13.23 20.44
N GLY A 126 37.53 -12.09 20.08
CA GLY A 126 38.91 -11.96 19.63
C GLY A 126 39.90 -11.65 20.75
N VAL A 127 39.46 -11.37 21.98
CA VAL A 127 40.33 -11.06 23.14
C VAL A 127 40.78 -12.34 23.82
N CYS A 128 42.06 -12.42 24.18
CA CYS A 128 42.67 -13.59 24.83
C CYS A 128 43.71 -13.18 25.87
N SER A 129 44.00 -14.09 26.80
CA SER A 129 45.14 -14.02 27.72
C SER A 129 46.12 -15.17 27.49
N HIS A 130 45.65 -16.31 27.00
CA HIS A 130 46.44 -17.51 26.71
C HIS A 130 46.08 -18.10 25.35
N ASP A 131 46.98 -18.91 24.77
CA ASP A 131 46.79 -19.57 23.47
C ASP A 131 45.53 -20.47 23.46
N ASP A 132 45.19 -21.08 24.59
CA ASP A 132 44.00 -21.94 24.78
C ASP A 132 42.67 -21.20 24.54
N ASP A 133 42.62 -19.88 24.75
CA ASP A 133 41.43 -19.04 24.46
C ASP A 133 41.15 -18.97 22.94
N CYS A 134 42.17 -19.24 22.11
CA CYS A 134 42.18 -19.00 20.68
C CYS A 134 42.04 -20.27 19.85
N THR A 135 41.03 -21.11 20.15
CA THR A 135 40.82 -22.42 19.50
C THR A 135 40.99 -22.39 17.98
N ASP A 136 41.94 -23.17 17.45
CA ASP A 136 42.32 -23.21 16.04
C ASP A 136 41.16 -23.68 15.12
N GLY A 137 41.12 -23.14 13.90
CA GLY A 137 40.12 -23.48 12.89
C GLY A 137 38.72 -22.90 13.12
N ILE A 138 38.47 -22.21 14.24
CA ILE A 138 37.17 -21.58 14.54
C ILE A 138 37.15 -20.11 14.06
N PRO A 139 36.11 -19.66 13.32
CA PRO A 139 35.95 -18.25 12.95
C PRO A 139 35.63 -17.38 14.18
N VAL A 140 36.22 -16.18 14.26
CA VAL A 140 35.90 -15.22 15.31
C VAL A 140 34.47 -14.71 15.14
N ILE A 141 33.64 -14.80 16.18
CA ILE A 141 32.25 -14.36 16.17
C ILE A 141 32.21 -12.83 16.02
N ALA A 142 31.63 -12.36 14.91
CA ALA A 142 31.61 -10.96 14.48
C ALA A 142 33.02 -10.33 14.30
N GLY A 143 34.06 -11.16 14.10
CA GLY A 143 35.42 -10.73 13.77
C GLY A 143 35.73 -10.76 12.27
N HIS A 144 37.03 -10.79 11.94
CA HIS A 144 37.56 -10.55 10.61
C HIS A 144 38.28 -11.77 9.97
N GLY A 145 38.40 -12.89 10.69
CA GLY A 145 39.11 -14.09 10.21
C GLY A 145 38.89 -15.35 11.05
N MET A 146 39.71 -16.37 10.79
CA MET A 146 39.71 -17.65 11.53
C MET A 146 40.86 -17.67 12.55
N LYS A 147 40.57 -18.05 13.80
CA LYS A 147 41.56 -18.19 14.88
C LYS A 147 42.59 -19.27 14.53
N THR A 148 43.86 -19.06 14.92
CA THR A 148 44.98 -19.94 14.52
C THR A 148 45.67 -20.67 15.69
N GLY A 149 45.02 -20.79 16.85
CA GLY A 149 45.61 -21.45 18.03
C GLY A 149 46.60 -20.59 18.83
N ARG A 150 46.71 -19.27 18.58
CA ARG A 150 47.72 -18.41 19.22
C ARG A 150 47.14 -17.07 19.69
N CYS A 151 47.57 -16.62 20.86
CA CYS A 151 47.28 -15.33 21.45
C CYS A 151 48.46 -14.37 21.24
N MET A 152 48.19 -13.14 20.79
CA MET A 152 49.21 -12.11 20.55
C MET A 152 49.39 -11.26 21.82
N ASN A 153 50.47 -11.50 22.55
CA ASN A 153 50.79 -10.79 23.81
C ASN A 153 50.85 -9.26 23.68
N GLU A 154 51.20 -8.72 22.50
CA GLU A 154 51.30 -7.28 22.26
C GLU A 154 49.93 -6.56 22.22
N THR A 155 48.88 -7.27 21.77
CA THR A 155 47.54 -6.71 21.59
C THR A 155 46.49 -7.30 22.52
N GLY A 156 46.78 -8.43 23.18
CA GLY A 156 45.82 -9.20 23.97
C GLY A 156 44.71 -9.83 23.12
N THR A 157 45.02 -10.16 21.85
CA THR A 157 44.03 -10.67 20.89
C THR A 157 44.52 -11.89 20.13
N CYS A 158 43.60 -12.76 19.71
CA CYS A 158 43.93 -13.94 18.95
C CYS A 158 44.58 -13.57 17.60
N GLN A 159 45.57 -14.36 17.21
CA GLN A 159 46.05 -14.38 15.84
C GLN A 159 44.96 -14.99 14.95
N ILE A 160 44.68 -14.33 13.84
CA ILE A 160 43.71 -14.73 12.84
C ILE A 160 44.35 -14.87 11.46
N TYR A 161 43.85 -15.81 10.67
CA TYR A 161 44.03 -15.84 9.22
C TYR A 161 42.88 -15.09 8.56
N GLY A 162 43.21 -14.04 7.80
CA GLY A 162 42.22 -13.14 7.22
C GLY A 162 42.85 -12.02 6.39
N TRP A 163 42.11 -10.91 6.23
CA TRP A 163 42.58 -9.73 5.52
C TRP A 163 43.34 -8.79 6.49
N CYS A 164 44.65 -8.73 6.31
CA CYS A 164 45.59 -8.08 7.22
C CYS A 164 46.26 -6.86 6.57
N PRO A 165 46.41 -5.72 7.26
CA PRO A 165 46.01 -5.47 8.66
C PRO A 165 44.49 -5.32 8.84
N VAL A 166 44.00 -5.61 10.04
CA VAL A 166 42.58 -5.46 10.41
C VAL A 166 42.17 -3.98 10.46
N GLU A 167 40.87 -3.69 10.30
CA GLU A 167 40.32 -2.33 10.34
C GLU A 167 40.76 -1.55 11.60
N CYS A 168 41.32 -0.36 11.39
CA CYS A 168 41.68 0.55 12.47
C CYS A 168 40.44 1.00 13.26
N SER A 169 40.53 0.94 14.58
CA SER A 169 39.35 1.02 15.46
C SER A 169 38.81 2.43 15.70
N GLN A 170 39.45 3.48 15.17
CA GLN A 170 39.09 4.87 15.42
C GLN A 170 37.75 5.23 14.76
N THR A 171 36.83 5.81 15.54
CA THR A 171 35.62 6.43 14.99
C THR A 171 35.91 7.88 14.62
N PRO A 172 35.59 8.33 13.40
CA PRO A 172 35.94 9.68 12.96
C PRO A 172 35.09 10.70 13.71
N MET A 173 35.73 11.74 14.27
CA MET A 173 35.06 12.78 15.06
C MET A 173 34.58 13.97 14.21
N VAL A 174 35.14 14.13 13.01
CA VAL A 174 34.94 15.27 12.09
C VAL A 174 34.56 14.72 10.71
N PRO A 175 33.66 15.36 9.95
CA PRO A 175 33.27 14.88 8.62
C PRO A 175 34.32 15.25 7.56
N LEU A 176 35.07 14.27 7.04
CA LEU A 176 36.10 14.49 6.01
C LEU A 176 35.55 15.15 4.73
N LEU A 177 34.32 14.81 4.33
CA LEU A 177 33.62 15.42 3.19
C LEU A 177 32.53 16.40 3.65
N GLY A 178 32.75 17.16 4.72
CA GLY A 178 31.81 18.20 5.20
C GLY A 178 31.40 19.22 4.13
N LYS A 179 32.24 19.45 3.10
CA LYS A 179 31.93 20.29 1.92
C LYS A 179 30.78 19.75 1.05
N ALA A 180 30.38 18.49 1.23
CA ALA A 180 29.26 17.87 0.51
C ALA A 180 27.92 18.58 0.74
N GLU A 181 27.79 19.39 1.80
CA GLU A 181 26.64 20.26 2.06
C GLU A 181 26.27 21.14 0.85
N ASN A 182 27.28 21.64 0.14
CA ASN A 182 27.11 22.51 -1.04
C ASN A 182 26.95 21.74 -2.36
N PHE A 183 26.89 20.41 -2.33
CA PHE A 183 26.66 19.62 -3.55
C PHE A 183 25.21 19.72 -3.99
N SER A 184 24.98 19.40 -5.26
CA SER A 184 23.66 19.44 -5.88
C SER A 184 23.19 18.05 -6.30
N VAL A 185 21.90 17.77 -6.12
CA VAL A 185 21.21 16.63 -6.72
C VAL A 185 20.13 17.11 -7.66
N TYR A 186 20.18 16.61 -8.89
CA TYR A 186 19.09 16.70 -9.85
C TYR A 186 18.20 15.47 -9.67
N ILE A 187 16.95 15.69 -9.26
CA ILE A 187 15.93 14.65 -9.12
C ILE A 187 14.94 14.79 -10.28
N ARG A 188 14.95 13.84 -11.20
CA ARG A 188 13.93 13.73 -12.24
C ARG A 188 12.94 12.63 -11.85
N ASN A 189 11.68 13.00 -11.68
CA ASN A 189 10.59 12.06 -11.50
C ASN A 189 9.65 12.13 -12.70
N PHE A 190 9.22 10.95 -13.17
CA PHE A 190 8.19 10.76 -14.17
C PHE A 190 7.08 9.91 -13.56
N ILE A 191 5.84 10.32 -13.78
CA ILE A 191 4.63 9.64 -13.32
C ILE A 191 3.71 9.34 -14.51
N ARG A 192 3.04 8.20 -14.45
CA ARG A 192 2.01 7.79 -15.41
C ARG A 192 0.84 7.15 -14.68
N PHE A 193 -0.35 7.67 -14.94
CA PHE A 193 -1.65 7.20 -14.45
C PHE A 193 -2.31 6.41 -15.60
N PRO A 194 -2.11 5.08 -15.67
CA PRO A 194 -2.45 4.29 -16.86
C PRO A 194 -3.96 4.25 -17.15
N ARG A 195 -4.83 4.26 -16.14
CA ARG A 195 -6.30 4.29 -16.33
C ARG A 195 -6.79 5.56 -17.03
N PHE A 196 -6.08 6.68 -16.82
CA PHE A 196 -6.42 7.97 -17.43
C PHE A 196 -5.55 8.36 -18.63
N ASP A 197 -4.58 7.51 -19.00
CA ASP A 197 -3.48 7.76 -19.96
C ASP A 197 -2.76 9.10 -19.74
N PHE A 198 -2.70 9.57 -18.50
CA PHE A 198 -2.02 10.81 -18.15
C PHE A 198 -0.56 10.53 -17.78
N SER A 199 0.37 11.33 -18.29
CA SER A 199 1.76 11.27 -17.84
C SER A 199 2.37 12.66 -17.68
N LYS A 200 3.25 12.81 -16.69
CA LYS A 200 3.92 14.08 -16.37
C LYS A 200 5.28 13.85 -15.72
N SER A 201 6.16 14.84 -15.85
CA SER A 201 7.43 14.90 -15.11
C SER A 201 7.43 16.14 -14.20
N ASN A 202 8.19 16.08 -13.11
CA ASN A 202 8.43 17.24 -12.26
C ASN A 202 9.21 18.35 -12.99
N VAL A 203 9.97 18.00 -14.03
CA VAL A 203 10.68 18.94 -14.88
C VAL A 203 9.69 19.60 -15.85
N LEU A 204 9.47 20.91 -15.69
CA LEU A 204 8.64 21.68 -16.61
C LEU A 204 9.23 21.65 -18.04
N PRO A 205 8.40 21.47 -19.09
CA PRO A 205 8.84 21.63 -20.47
C PRO A 205 9.11 23.12 -20.74
N SER A 206 10.33 23.55 -20.49
CA SER A 206 10.79 24.93 -20.68
C SER A 206 11.64 25.03 -21.94
N ASN A 207 11.31 25.98 -22.82
CA ASN A 207 12.14 26.34 -23.97
C ASN A 207 13.47 26.99 -23.56
N ASN A 208 13.64 27.36 -22.28
CA ASN A 208 14.82 28.04 -21.79
C ASN A 208 15.86 27.06 -21.21
N HIS A 209 16.83 26.67 -22.03
CA HIS A 209 17.96 25.81 -21.64
C HIS A 209 18.87 26.39 -20.55
N THR A 210 18.74 27.67 -20.17
CA THR A 210 19.53 28.24 -19.06
C THR A 210 18.89 27.99 -17.69
N TYR A 211 17.57 27.80 -17.60
CA TYR A 211 16.87 27.60 -16.33
C TYR A 211 17.44 26.41 -15.52
N LEU A 212 17.61 25.25 -16.17
CA LEU A 212 18.18 24.05 -15.56
C LEU A 212 19.71 24.13 -15.29
N LYS A 213 20.38 25.25 -15.62
CA LYS A 213 21.79 25.47 -15.32
C LYS A 213 22.02 26.31 -14.07
N SER A 214 21.03 27.12 -13.66
CA SER A 214 21.15 28.07 -12.55
C SER A 214 20.09 27.93 -11.46
N CYS A 215 18.97 27.24 -11.71
CA CYS A 215 17.93 27.10 -10.70
C CYS A 215 18.40 26.21 -9.53
N TYR A 216 17.96 26.59 -8.33
CA TYR A 216 17.91 25.72 -7.15
C TYR A 216 16.47 25.71 -6.65
N TYR A 217 16.03 24.59 -6.12
CA TYR A 217 14.72 24.46 -5.49
C TYR A 217 14.61 25.38 -4.28
N ASP A 218 13.56 26.17 -4.25
CA ASP A 218 13.12 26.90 -3.07
C ASP A 218 11.59 26.87 -3.02
N LYS A 219 11.03 26.67 -1.83
CA LYS A 219 9.57 26.47 -1.64
C LYS A 219 8.73 27.67 -2.08
N VAL A 220 9.30 28.88 -2.09
CA VAL A 220 8.60 30.13 -2.42
C VAL A 220 9.01 30.64 -3.80
N HIS A 221 10.31 30.71 -4.08
CA HIS A 221 10.85 31.36 -5.27
C HIS A 221 10.91 30.43 -6.48
N HIS A 222 11.26 29.15 -6.27
CA HIS A 222 11.51 28.19 -7.35
C HIS A 222 10.95 26.78 -7.05
N PRO A 223 9.63 26.64 -6.79
CA PRO A 223 9.03 25.39 -6.31
C PRO A 223 8.99 24.26 -7.36
N TYR A 224 9.40 24.54 -8.60
CA TYR A 224 9.43 23.58 -9.71
C TYR A 224 10.85 23.32 -10.24
N CYS A 225 11.89 23.82 -9.58
CA CYS A 225 13.27 23.46 -9.94
C CYS A 225 13.58 22.03 -9.46
N PRO A 226 14.08 21.14 -10.32
CA PRO A 226 14.42 19.76 -9.95
C PRO A 226 15.82 19.60 -9.31
N ILE A 227 16.51 20.71 -9.00
CA ILE A 227 17.88 20.72 -8.48
C ILE A 227 17.87 21.19 -7.03
N PHE A 228 18.32 20.34 -6.11
CA PHE A 228 18.34 20.59 -4.67
C PHE A 228 19.79 20.65 -4.17
N ARG A 229 20.07 21.40 -3.11
CA ARG A 229 21.36 21.34 -2.40
C ARG A 229 21.27 20.33 -1.25
N MET A 230 22.38 19.66 -0.95
CA MET A 230 22.37 18.62 0.10
C MET A 230 22.13 19.20 1.50
N GLY A 231 22.72 20.37 1.81
CA GLY A 231 22.46 21.08 3.06
C GLY A 231 21.00 21.48 3.22
N ASP A 232 20.36 21.94 2.14
CA ASP A 232 18.94 22.31 2.14
C ASP A 232 18.05 21.10 2.43
N LEU A 233 18.31 19.95 1.77
CA LEU A 233 17.57 18.71 1.99
C LEU A 233 17.60 18.24 3.45
N VAL A 234 18.75 18.38 4.14
CA VAL A 234 18.88 18.01 5.56
C VAL A 234 18.28 19.09 6.46
N SER A 235 18.51 20.38 6.18
CA SER A 235 18.00 21.47 7.01
C SER A 235 16.47 21.57 7.00
N TRP A 236 15.79 21.23 5.90
CA TRP A 236 14.33 21.13 5.86
C TRP A 236 13.76 19.99 6.72
N THR A 237 14.58 19.03 7.17
CA THR A 237 14.17 18.04 8.19
C THR A 237 14.29 18.57 9.63
N GLY A 238 14.86 19.76 9.82
CA GLY A 238 15.13 20.36 11.13
C GLY A 238 16.46 19.92 11.76
N HIS A 239 17.40 19.38 10.98
CA HIS A 239 18.69 18.87 11.45
C HIS A 239 19.89 19.54 10.76
N SER A 240 21.05 19.54 11.41
CA SER A 240 22.31 20.04 10.85
C SER A 240 22.97 19.01 9.92
N PHE A 241 23.41 19.44 8.74
CA PHE A 241 24.17 18.60 7.81
C PHE A 241 25.47 18.12 8.44
N GLN A 242 26.23 19.00 9.10
CA GLN A 242 27.57 18.69 9.62
C GLN A 242 27.52 17.66 10.77
N GLU A 243 26.48 17.69 11.61
CA GLU A 243 26.30 16.69 12.67
C GLU A 243 25.95 15.31 12.08
N MET A 244 25.04 15.28 11.10
CA MET A 244 24.66 14.06 10.41
C MET A 244 25.82 13.49 9.58
N ALA A 245 26.68 14.35 9.04
CA ALA A 245 27.84 13.97 8.23
C ALA A 245 28.91 13.16 9.00
N VAL A 246 28.97 13.25 10.34
CA VAL A 246 29.94 12.49 11.15
C VAL A 246 29.60 11.00 11.22
N LYS A 247 28.35 10.67 11.57
CA LYS A 247 27.88 9.28 11.80
C LYS A 247 27.02 8.72 10.67
N GLY A 248 26.60 9.56 9.72
CA GLY A 248 25.58 9.26 8.74
C GLY A 248 24.15 9.43 9.26
N GLY A 249 23.18 9.17 8.39
CA GLY A 249 21.74 9.24 8.69
C GLY A 249 20.89 8.88 7.47
N VAL A 250 19.57 8.90 7.61
CA VAL A 250 18.64 8.57 6.52
C VAL A 250 17.58 9.67 6.37
N VAL A 251 17.50 10.27 5.19
CA VAL A 251 16.58 11.35 4.85
C VAL A 251 15.59 10.89 3.79
N GLY A 252 14.30 11.07 4.07
CA GLY A 252 13.20 10.81 3.15
C GLY A 252 12.85 12.06 2.36
N VAL A 253 12.82 11.95 1.03
CA VAL A 253 12.34 12.98 0.11
C VAL A 253 10.98 12.52 -0.44
N GLY A 254 9.90 13.03 0.14
CA GLY A 254 8.53 12.75 -0.31
C GLY A 254 8.13 13.64 -1.48
N ILE A 255 7.74 13.05 -2.60
CA ILE A 255 7.17 13.73 -3.77
C ILE A 255 5.71 13.31 -3.91
N GLU A 256 4.78 14.20 -3.58
CA GLU A 256 3.33 13.93 -3.67
C GLU A 256 2.72 14.58 -4.92
N TRP A 257 1.90 13.80 -5.64
CA TRP A 257 1.18 14.22 -6.84
C TRP A 257 -0.34 14.11 -6.66
N ASN A 258 -0.96 15.13 -6.08
CA ASN A 258 -2.42 15.20 -5.94
C ASN A 258 -3.03 15.94 -7.15
N CYS A 259 -3.56 15.18 -8.13
CA CYS A 259 -3.87 15.69 -9.46
C CYS A 259 -5.35 15.59 -9.81
N ASP A 260 -5.94 16.76 -10.04
CA ASP A 260 -7.34 16.93 -10.48
C ASP A 260 -7.36 17.07 -12.01
N LEU A 261 -7.54 15.97 -12.73
CA LEU A 261 -7.44 15.86 -14.19
C LEU A 261 -8.63 16.48 -14.94
N ASP A 262 -9.62 17.00 -14.22
CA ASP A 262 -10.66 17.88 -14.79
C ASP A 262 -10.16 19.31 -14.99
N LYS A 263 -8.98 19.63 -14.45
CA LYS A 263 -8.29 20.92 -14.62
C LYS A 263 -7.17 20.80 -15.65
N ASP A 264 -6.67 21.96 -16.07
CA ASP A 264 -5.56 22.04 -17.00
C ASP A 264 -4.29 21.30 -16.51
N TYR A 265 -3.55 20.72 -17.47
CA TYR A 265 -2.31 19.97 -17.25
C TYR A 265 -1.28 20.71 -16.39
N SER A 266 -1.22 22.04 -16.46
CA SER A 266 -0.31 22.89 -15.67
C SER A 266 -0.61 22.92 -14.16
N LYS A 267 -1.79 22.47 -13.71
CA LYS A 267 -2.20 22.51 -12.30
C LYS A 267 -1.84 21.27 -11.50
N CYS A 268 -1.58 20.14 -12.16
CA CYS A 268 -1.09 18.90 -11.54
C CYS A 268 0.43 19.01 -11.31
N ASN A 269 0.89 19.53 -10.17
CA ASN A 269 2.32 19.76 -9.90
C ASN A 269 2.76 19.04 -8.62
N PRO A 270 4.05 18.65 -8.50
CA PRO A 270 4.53 17.90 -7.35
C PRO A 270 4.67 18.80 -6.12
N THR A 271 4.30 18.28 -4.95
CA THR A 271 4.59 18.88 -3.65
C THR A 271 5.67 18.08 -2.94
N TYR A 272 6.75 18.76 -2.53
CA TYR A 272 7.89 18.14 -1.87
C TYR A 272 7.79 18.24 -0.34
N SER A 273 8.20 17.17 0.33
CA SER A 273 8.31 17.06 1.79
C SER A 273 9.60 16.36 2.17
N PHE A 274 10.15 16.70 3.34
CA PHE A 274 11.46 16.23 3.79
C PHE A 274 11.35 15.75 5.23
N THR A 275 11.81 14.53 5.50
CA THR A 275 11.74 13.91 6.83
C THR A 275 13.01 13.15 7.15
N ARG A 276 13.36 13.02 8.43
CA ARG A 276 14.43 12.12 8.88
C ARG A 276 13.84 10.75 9.21
N LEU A 277 14.32 9.70 8.54
CA LEU A 277 13.77 8.34 8.64
C LEU A 277 14.45 7.50 9.74
N ASP A 278 15.70 7.78 10.09
CA ASP A 278 16.45 7.07 11.15
C ASP A 278 16.13 7.57 12.58
N ASN A 279 15.11 8.42 12.76
CA ASN A 279 14.75 9.01 14.05
C ASN A 279 13.90 8.05 14.91
N SER A 280 14.56 7.05 15.51
CA SER A 280 13.94 6.13 16.47
C SER A 280 13.86 6.75 17.87
N LYS A 281 12.65 6.98 18.38
CA LYS A 281 12.42 7.44 19.78
C LYS A 281 12.89 6.45 20.86
N TYR A 282 13.23 5.21 20.49
CA TYR A 282 13.50 4.11 21.42
C TYR A 282 14.89 3.48 21.28
N GLN A 283 15.72 3.92 20.32
CA GLN A 283 17.05 3.34 20.10
C GLN A 283 18.09 4.44 19.86
N ASN A 284 19.16 4.42 20.65
CA ASN A 284 20.29 5.34 20.53
C ASN A 284 21.23 5.00 19.34
N ILE A 285 20.82 4.12 18.43
CA ILE A 285 21.58 3.72 17.23
C ILE A 285 21.42 4.84 16.19
N THR A 286 22.19 5.91 16.38
CA THR A 286 22.23 7.08 15.49
C THR A 286 23.38 6.93 14.50
N GLY A 287 23.07 6.85 13.21
CA GLY A 287 24.06 6.78 12.15
C GLY A 287 23.70 5.81 11.02
N TYR A 288 24.38 5.95 9.89
CA TYR A 288 24.31 5.02 8.76
C TYR A 288 25.72 4.80 8.21
N ASN A 289 26.18 3.55 8.25
CA ASN A 289 27.49 3.17 7.76
C ASN A 289 27.47 1.75 7.17
N PHE A 290 28.37 1.50 6.24
CA PHE A 290 28.62 0.16 5.70
C PHE A 290 30.07 0.03 5.22
N ARG A 291 30.44 -1.17 4.80
CA ARG A 291 31.78 -1.50 4.31
C ARG A 291 31.73 -1.96 2.86
N PHE A 292 32.74 -1.59 2.08
CA PHE A 292 33.03 -2.17 0.77
C PHE A 292 34.55 -2.26 0.59
N ALA A 293 35.01 -3.05 -0.38
CA ALA A 293 36.44 -3.16 -0.68
C ALA A 293 36.70 -2.87 -2.17
N ARG A 294 37.77 -2.15 -2.46
CA ARG A 294 38.34 -1.99 -3.81
C ARG A 294 39.51 -2.96 -3.94
N TYR A 295 39.36 -3.98 -4.79
CA TYR A 295 40.39 -5.01 -5.03
C TYR A 295 41.34 -4.58 -6.15
N TYR A 296 42.63 -4.87 -6.00
CA TYR A 296 43.67 -4.61 -6.99
C TYR A 296 44.78 -5.67 -6.87
N ARG A 297 45.70 -5.70 -7.85
CA ARG A 297 46.84 -6.62 -7.88
C ARG A 297 48.11 -5.83 -8.18
N TYR A 298 49.18 -6.16 -7.48
CA TYR A 298 50.50 -5.60 -7.77
C TYR A 298 51.22 -6.44 -8.84
N ALA A 299 52.40 -5.99 -9.25
CA ALA A 299 53.22 -6.66 -10.28
C ALA A 299 53.75 -8.03 -9.83
N ASP A 300 53.75 -8.31 -8.52
CA ASP A 300 54.02 -9.61 -7.89
C ASP A 300 52.90 -10.65 -8.13
N GLY A 301 51.72 -10.22 -8.57
CA GLY A 301 50.54 -11.06 -8.75
C GLY A 301 49.71 -11.31 -7.48
N GLU A 302 50.10 -10.78 -6.31
CA GLU A 302 49.31 -10.88 -5.09
C GLU A 302 47.98 -10.09 -5.23
N THR A 303 46.91 -10.57 -4.58
CA THR A 303 45.61 -9.90 -4.59
C THR A 303 45.41 -9.12 -3.30
N ASN A 304 45.45 -7.80 -3.42
CA ASN A 304 45.30 -6.88 -2.30
C ASN A 304 43.99 -6.10 -2.41
N ARG A 305 43.57 -5.46 -1.32
CA ARG A 305 42.39 -4.60 -1.31
C ARG A 305 42.56 -3.41 -0.37
N SER A 306 41.91 -2.30 -0.71
CA SER A 306 41.59 -1.24 0.24
C SER A 306 40.19 -1.50 0.77
N LEU A 307 40.07 -1.69 2.09
CA LEU A 307 38.78 -1.76 2.78
C LEU A 307 38.33 -0.35 3.14
N PHE A 308 37.14 0.02 2.68
CA PHE A 308 36.50 1.29 3.03
C PHE A 308 35.33 1.03 3.97
N LYS A 309 35.33 1.71 5.10
CA LYS A 309 34.16 1.86 5.97
C LYS A 309 33.64 3.27 5.83
N VAL A 310 32.50 3.42 5.18
CA VAL A 310 31.91 4.71 4.85
C VAL A 310 30.74 5.04 5.77
N TYR A 311 30.70 6.30 6.19
CA TYR A 311 29.59 6.93 6.89
C TYR A 311 29.00 7.98 5.96
N GLY A 312 27.69 8.17 6.00
CA GLY A 312 27.06 9.03 5.01
C GLY A 312 25.56 9.15 5.15
N ILE A 313 25.00 10.01 4.31
CA ILE A 313 23.58 10.30 4.30
C ILE A 313 22.95 9.52 3.15
N ARG A 314 22.02 8.63 3.50
CA ARG A 314 21.17 7.91 2.55
C ARG A 314 19.91 8.74 2.31
N PHE A 315 19.56 8.95 1.05
CA PHE A 315 18.36 9.65 0.62
C PHE A 315 17.41 8.67 -0.08
N ASP A 316 16.19 8.57 0.45
CA ASP A 316 15.13 7.71 -0.07
C ASP A 316 14.02 8.57 -0.67
N ILE A 317 13.87 8.52 -2.00
CA ILE A 317 12.84 9.27 -2.72
C ILE A 317 11.56 8.45 -2.76
N MET A 318 10.55 8.92 -2.04
CA MET A 318 9.23 8.30 -1.92
C MET A 318 8.24 9.08 -2.78
N VAL A 319 7.73 8.46 -3.85
CA VAL A 319 6.75 9.10 -4.74
C VAL A 319 5.36 8.57 -4.42
N ASN A 320 4.46 9.45 -4.02
CA ASN A 320 3.05 9.17 -3.80
C ASN A 320 2.19 9.99 -4.78
N GLY A 321 0.99 9.52 -5.10
CA GLY A 321 0.13 10.18 -6.06
C GLY A 321 -1.31 9.69 -6.02
N GLU A 322 -2.24 10.60 -6.27
CA GLU A 322 -3.67 10.32 -6.47
C GLU A 322 -4.12 11.17 -7.67
N ALA A 323 -4.55 10.52 -8.75
CA ALA A 323 -5.23 11.19 -9.85
C ALA A 323 -6.73 11.04 -9.70
N ARG A 324 -7.47 12.11 -10.04
CA ARG A 324 -8.93 12.10 -10.10
C ARG A 324 -9.43 12.69 -11.41
N LYS A 325 -10.44 12.07 -12.03
CA LYS A 325 -11.05 12.53 -13.28
C LYS A 325 -12.56 12.30 -13.25
N PHE A 326 -13.34 13.21 -13.82
CA PHE A 326 -14.79 13.06 -13.98
C PHE A 326 -15.13 11.74 -14.67
N SER A 327 -16.09 11.01 -14.10
CA SER A 327 -16.60 9.76 -14.67
C SER A 327 -18.09 9.65 -14.42
N ILE A 328 -18.83 9.27 -15.46
CA ILE A 328 -20.29 9.19 -15.39
C ILE A 328 -20.76 8.05 -14.46
N VAL A 329 -19.99 6.98 -14.34
CA VAL A 329 -20.34 5.80 -13.52
C VAL A 329 -20.46 6.15 -12.03
N PRO A 330 -19.42 6.65 -11.33
CA PRO A 330 -19.53 7.04 -9.93
C PRO A 330 -20.53 8.18 -9.73
N THR A 331 -20.68 9.08 -10.71
CA THR A 331 -21.70 10.14 -10.69
C THR A 331 -23.12 9.57 -10.62
N VAL A 332 -23.49 8.68 -11.55
CA VAL A 332 -24.83 8.06 -11.59
C VAL A 332 -25.07 7.16 -10.38
N VAL A 333 -24.07 6.41 -9.93
CA VAL A 333 -24.17 5.59 -8.70
C VAL A 333 -24.47 6.46 -7.48
N ASN A 334 -23.72 7.55 -7.28
CA ASN A 334 -23.95 8.46 -6.15
C ASN A 334 -25.29 9.20 -6.22
N ILE A 335 -25.77 9.57 -7.42
CA ILE A 335 -27.13 10.10 -7.61
C ILE A 335 -28.17 9.03 -7.25
N GLY A 336 -28.03 7.80 -7.74
CA GLY A 336 -28.96 6.69 -7.48
C GLY A 336 -29.05 6.34 -5.99
N SER A 337 -27.91 6.22 -5.31
CA SER A 337 -27.87 6.04 -3.85
C SER A 337 -28.49 7.22 -3.10
N GLY A 338 -28.31 8.45 -3.59
CA GLY A 338 -28.93 9.65 -3.03
C GLY A 338 -30.45 9.69 -3.18
N VAL A 339 -30.99 9.27 -4.34
CA VAL A 339 -32.44 9.12 -4.55
C VAL A 339 -33.01 8.01 -3.67
N ALA A 340 -32.31 6.88 -3.53
CA ALA A 340 -32.72 5.81 -2.61
C ALA A 340 -32.81 6.28 -1.15
N LEU A 341 -31.89 7.16 -0.71
CA LEU A 341 -31.91 7.75 0.63
C LEU A 341 -33.17 8.61 0.90
N MET A 342 -33.79 9.20 -0.14
CA MET A 342 -35.06 9.92 0.02
C MET A 342 -36.21 9.01 0.47
N GLY A 343 -36.15 7.71 0.15
CA GLY A 343 -37.13 6.70 0.58
C GLY A 343 -37.21 6.54 2.10
N VAL A 344 -36.09 6.76 2.81
CA VAL A 344 -36.06 6.75 4.30
C VAL A 344 -36.95 7.87 4.85
N GLY A 345 -36.95 9.04 4.21
CA GLY A 345 -37.82 10.16 4.59
C GLY A 345 -39.31 9.84 4.43
N VAL A 346 -39.68 9.11 3.38
CA VAL A 346 -41.05 8.64 3.16
C VAL A 346 -41.46 7.70 4.30
N PHE A 347 -40.64 6.69 4.60
CA PHE A 347 -40.89 5.73 5.68
C PHE A 347 -41.04 6.41 7.06
N CYS A 348 -40.14 7.34 7.40
CA CYS A 348 -40.22 8.09 8.65
C CYS A 348 -41.48 8.98 8.73
N CYS A 349 -41.81 9.69 7.64
CA CYS A 349 -43.04 10.50 7.60
C CYS A 349 -44.30 9.63 7.71
N ASP A 350 -44.31 8.45 7.09
CA ASP A 350 -45.38 7.45 7.22
C ASP A 350 -45.55 6.96 8.65
N MET A 351 -44.46 6.63 9.35
CA MET A 351 -44.52 6.24 10.77
C MET A 351 -45.13 7.36 11.64
N ILE A 352 -44.67 8.60 11.47
CA ILE A 352 -45.19 9.75 12.22
C ILE A 352 -46.69 9.96 11.95
N LEU A 353 -47.10 9.88 10.68
CA LEU A 353 -48.47 10.07 10.21
C LEU A 353 -49.42 8.99 10.75
N ILE A 354 -49.00 7.72 10.77
CA ILE A 354 -49.81 6.57 11.19
C ILE A 354 -49.86 6.41 12.71
N TYR A 355 -48.81 6.77 13.45
CA TYR A 355 -48.72 6.46 14.89
C TYR A 355 -48.74 7.68 15.82
N MET A 356 -48.16 8.82 15.42
CA MET A 356 -47.92 9.94 16.35
C MET A 356 -48.93 11.10 16.25
N MET A 357 -49.76 11.12 15.21
CA MET A 357 -50.68 12.24 14.99
C MET A 357 -52.07 12.05 15.60
N HIS A 358 -52.67 13.15 16.04
CA HIS A 358 -54.02 13.25 16.64
C HIS A 358 -55.20 12.94 15.68
N GLY A 359 -54.91 12.35 14.52
CA GLY A 359 -55.87 11.86 13.52
C GLY A 359 -55.41 10.54 12.88
N SER A 360 -54.49 9.82 13.53
CA SER A 360 -53.86 8.57 13.08
C SER A 360 -54.86 7.50 12.65
N SER A 361 -55.97 7.33 13.37
CA SER A 361 -57.03 6.36 13.06
C SER A 361 -57.62 6.51 11.66
N PHE A 362 -57.93 7.75 11.27
CA PHE A 362 -58.46 8.10 9.95
C PHE A 362 -57.45 7.81 8.83
N TYR A 363 -56.19 8.17 9.03
CA TYR A 363 -55.14 7.87 8.05
C TYR A 363 -54.86 6.36 7.95
N ARG A 364 -54.90 5.63 9.08
CA ARG A 364 -54.73 4.17 9.11
C ARG A 364 -55.86 3.46 8.34
N GLN A 365 -57.10 3.89 8.51
CA GLN A 365 -58.26 3.37 7.76
C GLN A 365 -58.20 3.65 6.26
N ARG A 366 -57.58 4.77 5.84
CA ARG A 366 -57.40 5.10 4.42
C ARG A 366 -56.20 4.44 3.76
N LYS A 367 -55.17 4.06 4.54
CA LYS A 367 -53.97 3.39 4.03
C LYS A 367 -54.06 1.87 4.02
N PHE A 368 -54.77 1.28 4.99
CA PHE A 368 -54.89 -0.18 5.13
C PHE A 368 -56.34 -0.64 4.93
N GLU A 369 -56.54 -1.53 3.96
CA GLU A 369 -57.81 -2.20 3.72
C GLU A 369 -57.81 -3.57 4.43
N THR A 370 -58.68 -3.74 5.43
CA THR A 370 -58.77 -4.97 6.22
C THR A 370 -59.55 -6.06 5.48
N VAL A 371 -58.84 -6.92 4.75
CA VAL A 371 -59.44 -8.06 4.05
C VAL A 371 -59.71 -9.21 5.03
N VAL A 372 -60.96 -9.33 5.49
CA VAL A 372 -61.41 -10.50 6.25
C VAL A 372 -61.67 -11.65 5.28
N LYS A 373 -60.78 -12.65 5.25
CA LYS A 373 -61.02 -13.90 4.52
C LYS A 373 -62.20 -14.64 5.18
N LYS A 374 -63.38 -14.62 4.53
CA LYS A 374 -64.50 -15.50 4.91
C LYS A 374 -64.07 -16.95 4.72
N HIS A 375 -64.01 -17.71 5.82
CA HIS A 375 -63.94 -19.16 5.76
C HIS A 375 -65.36 -19.68 5.50
N ASP A 376 -65.59 -20.25 4.32
CA ASP A 376 -66.91 -20.74 3.90
C ASP A 376 -67.38 -21.88 4.83
N ARG A 377 -68.30 -21.57 5.74
CA ARG A 377 -69.12 -22.57 6.44
C ARG A 377 -70.42 -22.75 5.66
N ARG A 378 -70.47 -23.79 4.82
CA ARG A 378 -71.71 -24.18 4.11
C ARG A 378 -72.78 -24.62 5.13
N PRO A 379 -74.05 -24.17 5.01
CA PRO A 379 -75.15 -24.69 5.81
C PRO A 379 -75.37 -26.18 5.55
N ARG A 380 -75.76 -26.93 6.59
CA ARG A 380 -75.91 -28.38 6.56
C ARG A 380 -77.35 -28.79 6.88
N GLU A 381 -78.30 -28.52 5.98
CA GLU A 381 -79.65 -29.10 6.07
C GLU A 381 -80.41 -29.00 4.74
N GLU A 382 -80.43 -30.10 3.98
CA GLU A 382 -81.56 -30.55 3.14
C GLU A 382 -81.18 -31.85 2.39
N ARG A 383 -81.33 -33.01 3.06
CA ARG A 383 -81.42 -34.36 2.45
C ARG A 383 -81.79 -35.42 3.50
N ARG A 384 -82.96 -35.26 4.12
CA ARG A 384 -83.63 -36.29 4.95
C ARG A 384 -85.09 -36.49 4.53
N ALA A 385 -85.30 -36.84 3.26
CA ALA A 385 -86.62 -37.16 2.71
C ALA A 385 -86.57 -38.13 1.51
N ARG A 386 -85.87 -39.27 1.68
CA ARG A 386 -86.13 -40.56 1.01
C ARG A 386 -85.17 -41.65 1.53
N HIS A 387 -85.65 -42.89 1.58
CA HIS A 387 -84.95 -44.11 2.05
C HIS A 387 -84.68 -44.26 3.56
N HIS A 388 -85.77 -44.22 4.34
CA HIS A 388 -85.97 -45.32 5.28
C HIS A 388 -86.29 -46.59 4.48
N ARG A 389 -85.36 -47.55 4.42
CA ARG A 389 -85.59 -49.02 4.38
C ARG A 389 -84.25 -49.75 4.27
N HIS A 390 -83.58 -49.96 5.41
CA HIS A 390 -83.28 -51.27 5.99
C HIS A 390 -82.51 -51.08 7.32
N GLY A 391 -82.90 -51.83 8.36
CA GLY A 391 -82.16 -51.94 9.62
C GLY A 391 -80.83 -52.69 9.42
N HIS A 392 -79.81 -52.48 10.27
CA HIS A 392 -79.61 -53.19 11.55
C HIS A 392 -79.60 -54.73 11.37
N ASP A 393 -78.55 -55.49 11.74
CA ASP A 393 -77.58 -55.32 12.83
C ASP A 393 -76.13 -55.73 12.43
N ARG A 394 -75.09 -54.99 12.86
CA ARG A 394 -74.17 -55.32 13.99
C ARG A 394 -73.54 -56.72 14.00
N HIS A 395 -72.25 -56.76 13.68
CA HIS A 395 -71.27 -57.71 14.27
C HIS A 395 -70.06 -56.92 14.81
N LYS A 396 -69.32 -57.52 15.76
CA LYS A 396 -68.32 -56.85 16.60
C LYS A 396 -67.11 -57.77 16.80
N LYS A 397 -65.91 -57.30 16.41
CA LYS A 397 -64.56 -57.88 16.72
C LYS A 397 -64.33 -59.34 16.24
N GLU A 398 -63.11 -59.82 16.01
CA GLU A 398 -61.77 -59.37 16.45
C GLU A 398 -60.67 -59.72 15.42
N ASP A 399 -59.41 -59.36 15.75
CA ASP A 399 -58.12 -59.76 15.12
C ASP A 399 -57.75 -59.15 13.75
N THR A 400 -56.47 -58.89 13.36
CA THR A 400 -55.16 -58.75 14.09
C THR A 400 -54.15 -57.97 13.21
N LEU A 401 -53.02 -57.52 13.79
CA LEU A 401 -51.73 -57.09 13.18
C LEU A 401 -51.76 -55.82 12.27
N ASP A 402 -51.22 -54.67 12.69
CA ASP A 402 -49.77 -54.30 12.81
C ASP A 402 -49.09 -54.17 11.43
N LEU A 403 -48.43 -53.09 11.01
CA LEU A 403 -47.89 -51.85 11.63
C LEU A 403 -48.33 -50.62 10.77
N GLU A 404 -48.20 -49.34 11.14
CA GLU A 404 -47.73 -48.65 12.34
C GLU A 404 -48.43 -47.26 12.41
N ASN A 405 -48.92 -46.83 13.59
CA ASN A 405 -49.19 -45.41 13.94
C ASN A 405 -49.83 -45.28 15.34
N GLN A 406 -49.03 -45.46 16.40
CA GLN A 406 -49.42 -45.01 17.75
C GLN A 406 -48.22 -45.02 18.71
N LEU A 407 -47.97 -43.88 19.36
CA LEU A 407 -47.82 -43.78 20.82
C LEU A 407 -47.78 -42.29 21.21
N LEU A 408 -48.75 -41.88 22.04
CA LEU A 408 -48.73 -40.75 22.97
C LEU A 408 -48.54 -39.33 22.34
N SER A 409 -49.46 -38.36 22.44
CA SER A 409 -50.41 -37.99 23.50
C SER A 409 -49.77 -37.70 24.87
N SER A 410 -49.39 -36.44 25.13
CA SER A 410 -49.69 -35.73 26.38
C SER A 410 -49.15 -34.29 26.38
N SER A 411 -50.00 -33.36 26.82
CA SER A 411 -49.63 -32.05 27.38
C SER A 411 -49.56 -32.18 28.93
N PRO A 412 -49.22 -31.15 29.76
CA PRO A 412 -48.85 -29.75 29.49
C PRO A 412 -47.65 -29.16 30.34
N ILE A 413 -47.24 -27.92 30.01
CA ILE A 413 -46.78 -26.81 30.91
C ILE A 413 -45.86 -27.11 32.14
N ARG A 414 -44.60 -26.60 32.13
CA ARG A 414 -44.08 -25.53 33.04
C ARG A 414 -42.67 -25.04 32.68
N SER A 415 -42.33 -23.80 33.08
CA SER A 415 -41.02 -23.11 32.88
C SER A 415 -39.95 -23.57 33.90
N PRO A 416 -38.63 -23.44 33.61
CA PRO A 416 -37.90 -22.28 34.17
C PRO A 416 -36.66 -21.74 33.39
N ARG A 417 -36.30 -20.49 33.72
CA ARG A 417 -34.97 -19.84 33.88
C ARG A 417 -33.69 -20.29 33.11
N ILE A 418 -33.07 -19.30 32.46
CA ILE A 418 -31.66 -18.80 32.62
C ILE A 418 -30.50 -19.84 32.74
N HIS A 419 -29.58 -19.89 31.76
CA HIS A 419 -28.16 -19.50 31.95
C HIS A 419 -27.32 -19.41 30.63
N LYS A 420 -26.19 -18.66 30.70
CA LYS A 420 -25.20 -18.42 29.63
C LYS A 420 -24.25 -19.60 29.38
N HIS A 421 -23.75 -19.75 28.15
CA HIS A 421 -22.32 -19.79 27.69
C HIS A 421 -22.30 -20.27 26.22
N ARG A 422 -21.74 -19.54 25.24
CA ARG A 422 -20.33 -19.23 24.89
C ARG A 422 -19.50 -20.46 24.42
N SER A 423 -19.41 -20.63 23.10
CA SER A 423 -18.34 -21.31 22.33
C SER A 423 -18.18 -20.51 21.04
N HIS A 424 -17.05 -19.86 20.73
CA HIS A 424 -15.82 -20.43 20.19
C HIS A 424 -16.06 -21.43 19.05
N GLU A 425 -15.81 -20.97 17.81
CA GLU A 425 -15.54 -21.81 16.65
C GLU A 425 -14.25 -21.31 16.00
N GLN A 426 -13.28 -22.22 15.85
CA GLN A 426 -11.92 -21.93 15.45
C GLN A 426 -11.73 -22.49 14.03
N LYS A 427 -11.64 -21.62 13.02
CA LYS A 427 -11.46 -22.06 11.63
C LYS A 427 -10.02 -22.45 11.35
N HIS A 428 -9.79 -23.74 11.13
CA HIS A 428 -8.54 -24.25 10.58
C HIS A 428 -8.30 -23.72 9.17
N VAL A 429 -7.11 -23.15 8.95
CA VAL A 429 -6.55 -22.91 7.62
C VAL A 429 -5.98 -24.23 7.10
N LYS A 430 -6.25 -24.58 5.83
CA LYS A 430 -5.56 -25.66 5.12
C LYS A 430 -4.50 -25.04 4.20
N GLU A 431 -3.27 -25.53 4.33
CA GLU A 431 -2.17 -25.20 3.42
C GLU A 431 -2.44 -25.77 2.02
N ALA A 432 -2.02 -25.03 0.99
CA ALA A 432 -2.03 -25.46 -0.40
C ALA A 432 -0.60 -25.48 -0.93
N THR A 433 -0.11 -26.66 -1.28
CA THR A 433 1.26 -26.90 -1.73
C THR A 433 1.51 -26.34 -3.14
N SER A 434 2.62 -25.64 -3.32
CA SER A 434 3.01 -25.02 -4.59
C SER A 434 3.36 -26.05 -5.67
N ARG A 435 2.75 -25.95 -6.85
CA ARG A 435 3.22 -26.64 -8.06
C ARG A 435 4.13 -25.73 -8.90
N SER A 436 5.30 -26.24 -9.22
CA SER A 436 6.29 -25.61 -10.11
C SER A 436 5.75 -25.49 -11.55
N HIS A 437 5.83 -24.28 -12.13
CA HIS A 437 5.62 -24.06 -13.56
C HIS A 437 6.96 -24.07 -14.30
N ARG A 438 7.08 -24.98 -15.27
CA ARG A 438 8.27 -25.19 -16.10
C ARG A 438 8.19 -24.30 -17.35
N SER A 439 9.21 -23.50 -17.62
CA SER A 439 9.28 -22.64 -18.83
C SER A 439 9.78 -23.46 -20.04
N PRO A 440 9.29 -23.21 -21.28
CA PRO A 440 9.81 -23.85 -22.49
C PRO A 440 11.06 -23.15 -23.04
N GLU A 441 12.06 -23.94 -23.46
CA GLU A 441 13.27 -23.46 -24.15
C GLU A 441 12.96 -22.89 -25.54
N ARG A 442 13.70 -21.83 -25.94
CA ARG A 442 13.85 -21.44 -27.36
C ARG A 442 15.14 -22.03 -27.93
N LYS A 443 15.04 -22.81 -29.00
CA LYS A 443 16.20 -23.19 -29.82
C LYS A 443 16.58 -22.07 -30.81
N PRO A 444 17.88 -21.91 -31.15
CA PRO A 444 18.33 -20.89 -32.09
C PRO A 444 18.03 -21.28 -33.55
N VAL A 445 17.72 -20.28 -34.39
CA VAL A 445 17.60 -20.44 -35.85
C VAL A 445 18.93 -20.09 -36.50
N ALA A 446 19.44 -20.98 -37.35
CA ALA A 446 20.71 -20.80 -38.06
C ALA A 446 20.59 -19.78 -39.21
N GLN A 447 21.67 -19.05 -39.45
CA GLN A 447 21.82 -18.18 -40.62
C GLN A 447 22.03 -19.02 -41.89
N ALA A 448 21.28 -18.72 -42.95
CA ALA A 448 21.54 -19.23 -44.28
C ALA A 448 22.10 -18.10 -45.17
N SER A 449 23.33 -18.28 -45.64
CA SER A 449 23.96 -17.40 -46.62
C SER A 449 23.36 -17.60 -48.01
N SER A 450 23.03 -16.52 -48.72
CA SER A 450 22.90 -16.53 -50.17
C SER A 450 23.35 -15.19 -50.76
N SER A 451 23.92 -15.25 -51.96
CA SER A 451 24.73 -14.21 -52.57
C SER A 451 23.98 -13.43 -53.66
N ARG A 452 24.25 -12.11 -53.76
CA ARG A 452 24.39 -11.37 -55.03
C ARG A 452 24.81 -9.91 -54.79
N MET A 453 25.88 -9.49 -55.45
CA MET A 453 26.11 -8.05 -55.74
C MET A 453 25.12 -7.58 -56.80
N PRO A 454 24.93 -6.25 -56.93
CA PRO A 454 25.52 -5.61 -58.12
C PRO A 454 26.14 -4.22 -57.90
N HIS A 455 27.22 -3.99 -58.65
CA HIS A 455 27.73 -2.73 -59.21
C HIS A 455 27.44 -1.36 -58.57
N SER A 456 28.53 -0.68 -58.20
CA SER A 456 28.66 0.79 -58.20
C SER A 456 28.51 1.38 -59.62
N PRO A 457 28.07 2.64 -59.72
CA PRO A 457 28.74 3.58 -60.62
C PRO A 457 29.25 4.85 -59.91
N LYS A 458 30.39 5.32 -60.43
CA LYS A 458 31.09 6.58 -60.14
C LYS A 458 30.16 7.80 -60.19
N LYS A 459 30.28 8.73 -59.24
CA LYS A 459 31.16 9.91 -59.40
C LYS A 459 31.43 10.60 -58.07
#